data_AF-A0A2N4TYY0-F1
#
_entry.id   AF-A0A2N4TYY0-F1
#
_cell.length_a   1.000
_cell.length_b   1.000
_cell.length_c   1.000
_cell.angle_alpha   90.00
_cell.angle_beta   90.00
_cell.angle_gamma   90.00
#
_symmetry.space_group_name_H-M   'P 1'
#
loop_
_entity.id
_entity.type
_entity.pdbx_description
1 polymer ?
#
loop_
_entity_poly.entity_id
_entity_poly.type
_entity_poly.pdbx_seq_one_letter_code
_entity_poly.pdbx_strand_id
1 'polypeptide(L)'
;MGQAVRQVRAAARARIERGRRAAALAVRGETTHRRARHLKKGRRVLCQGIRLKYAFIQQYSTQYPVRRLCEVLDVHASGYYAWRRNPHSQRHHEDQRLLVLVKPSWLESGRVYGYRKIHHDLRASGESCSRHRVARLMRSRGWRAQVGYRRRPGFYGGAPHNVAANILDLGIPVDRDHRFRHRDHSVRYRDQ
;
A
#
# COMPACT_ATOMS: atom_id res chain seq x y z
N MET A 1 41.73 28.81 -39.56
CA MET A 1 41.08 27.52 -39.86
C MET A 1 40.18 26.95 -38.73
N GLY A 2 40.22 27.47 -37.48
CA GLY A 2 39.52 26.84 -36.33
C GLY A 2 38.10 27.33 -35.98
N GLN A 3 37.56 28.34 -36.66
CA GLN A 3 36.24 28.92 -36.32
C GLN A 3 35.07 28.27 -37.08
N ALA A 4 35.27 27.79 -38.31
CA ALA A 4 34.21 27.21 -39.13
C ALA A 4 33.69 25.86 -38.60
N VAL A 5 34.57 24.99 -38.08
CA VAL A 5 34.17 23.66 -37.55
C VAL A 5 33.37 23.78 -36.24
N ARG A 6 33.62 24.83 -35.44
CA ARG A 6 32.85 25.12 -34.22
C ARG A 6 31.42 25.56 -34.53
N GLN A 7 31.22 26.36 -35.59
CA GLN A 7 29.89 26.81 -35.99
C GLN A 7 29.00 25.67 -36.51
N VAL A 8 29.56 24.75 -37.31
CA VAL A 8 28.79 23.59 -37.83
C VAL A 8 28.35 22.65 -36.70
N ARG A 9 29.22 22.41 -35.69
CA ARG A 9 28.88 21.58 -34.51
C ARG A 9 27.85 22.25 -33.59
N ALA A 10 27.88 23.57 -33.44
CA ALA A 10 26.88 24.31 -32.69
C ALA A 10 25.49 24.25 -33.37
N ALA A 11 25.44 24.42 -34.70
CA ALA A 11 24.21 24.31 -35.47
C ALA A 11 23.59 22.90 -35.41
N ALA A 12 24.42 21.85 -35.44
CA ALA A 12 23.98 20.46 -35.28
C ALA A 12 23.36 20.20 -33.90
N ARG A 13 23.97 20.73 -32.82
CA ARG A 13 23.44 20.62 -31.44
C ARG A 13 22.11 21.36 -31.28
N ALA A 14 21.97 22.55 -31.86
CA ALA A 14 20.73 23.33 -31.85
C ALA A 14 19.58 22.66 -32.65
N ARG A 15 19.91 21.85 -33.67
CA ARG A 15 18.91 21.06 -34.43
C ARG A 15 18.43 19.84 -33.63
N ILE A 16 19.32 19.19 -32.88
CA ILE A 16 18.98 18.07 -31.99
C ILE A 16 18.11 18.54 -30.80
N GLU A 17 18.40 19.71 -30.22
CA GLU A 17 17.56 20.27 -29.14
C GLU A 17 16.17 20.72 -29.61
N ARG A 18 16.05 21.31 -30.80
CA ARG A 18 14.75 21.64 -31.39
C ARG A 18 13.91 20.38 -31.68
N GLY A 19 14.54 19.29 -32.15
CA GLY A 19 13.88 18.00 -32.31
C GLY A 19 13.40 17.39 -30.98
N ARG A 20 14.17 17.55 -29.89
CA ARG A 20 13.78 17.08 -28.55
C ARG A 20 12.63 17.89 -27.94
N ARG A 21 12.57 19.21 -28.18
CA ARG A 21 11.45 20.06 -27.72
C ARG A 21 10.16 19.78 -28.49
N ALA A 22 10.24 19.52 -29.80
CA ALA A 22 9.08 19.10 -30.62
C ALA A 22 8.56 17.71 -30.17
N ALA A 23 9.46 16.76 -29.89
CA ALA A 23 9.08 15.44 -29.36
C ALA A 23 8.47 15.52 -27.94
N ALA A 24 8.94 16.45 -27.10
CA ALA A 24 8.38 16.66 -25.76
C ALA A 24 6.98 17.30 -25.78
N LEU A 25 6.68 18.12 -26.79
CA LEU A 25 5.36 18.72 -26.98
C LEU A 25 4.35 17.70 -27.54
N ALA A 26 4.78 16.81 -28.43
CA ALA A 26 3.93 15.76 -29.02
C ALA A 26 3.47 14.69 -28.00
N VAL A 27 4.17 14.52 -26.87
CA VAL A 27 3.78 13.57 -25.81
C VAL A 27 2.62 14.10 -24.96
N ARG A 28 2.19 15.36 -25.12
CA ARG A 28 1.15 15.99 -24.28
C ARG A 28 -0.24 16.11 -24.89
N GLY A 29 -0.45 15.76 -26.16
CA GLY A 29 -1.76 15.90 -26.80
C GLY A 29 -2.14 14.66 -27.58
N GLU A 30 -2.95 13.78 -26.99
CA GLU A 30 -4.01 12.99 -27.64
C GLU A 30 -4.55 11.93 -26.67
N THR A 31 -5.35 12.38 -25.70
CA THR A 31 -6.32 11.53 -24.98
C THR A 31 -7.61 11.49 -25.79
N THR A 32 -7.59 10.85 -26.97
CA THR A 32 -8.82 10.62 -27.74
C THR A 32 -9.44 9.30 -27.28
N HIS A 33 -10.28 9.40 -26.23
CA HIS A 33 -11.21 8.34 -25.83
C HIS A 33 -12.20 8.04 -26.98
N ARG A 34 -11.88 7.09 -27.86
CA ARG A 34 -12.87 6.55 -28.81
C ARG A 34 -13.56 5.35 -28.17
N ARG A 35 -14.72 5.62 -27.57
CA ARG A 35 -15.65 4.60 -27.06
C ARG A 35 -16.00 3.61 -28.18
N ALA A 36 -15.54 2.36 -28.09
CA ALA A 36 -16.12 1.27 -28.86
C ALA A 36 -15.98 -0.10 -28.16
N ARG A 37 -17.13 -0.55 -27.63
CA ARG A 37 -17.60 -1.95 -27.54
C ARG A 37 -16.69 -2.99 -26.87
N HIS A 38 -16.74 -3.06 -25.54
CA HIS A 38 -16.19 -4.20 -24.77
C HIS A 38 -17.14 -5.41 -24.76
N LEU A 39 -16.68 -6.57 -25.26
CA LEU A 39 -17.30 -7.87 -24.97
C LEU A 39 -17.24 -8.15 -23.44
N LYS A 40 -18.36 -8.60 -22.85
CA LYS A 40 -18.55 -8.75 -21.39
C LYS A 40 -17.47 -9.62 -20.70
N LYS A 41 -16.74 -10.50 -21.40
CA LYS A 41 -15.65 -11.35 -20.85
C LYS A 41 -14.24 -10.71 -20.85
N GLY A 42 -13.98 -9.62 -21.60
CA GLY A 42 -12.64 -9.00 -21.71
C GLY A 42 -12.29 -7.96 -20.63
N ARG A 43 -13.25 -7.63 -19.75
CA ARG A 43 -13.16 -6.51 -18.81
C ARG A 43 -12.01 -6.60 -17.80
N ARG A 44 -11.50 -7.80 -17.48
CA ARG A 44 -10.45 -7.97 -16.46
C ARG A 44 -9.11 -7.33 -16.85
N VAL A 45 -8.70 -7.35 -18.11
CA VAL A 45 -7.42 -6.75 -18.56
C VAL A 45 -7.63 -5.35 -19.16
N LEU A 46 -8.77 -5.13 -19.82
CA LEU A 46 -9.04 -3.89 -20.55
C LEU A 46 -9.35 -2.68 -19.65
N CYS A 47 -9.81 -2.91 -18.42
CA CYS A 47 -10.06 -1.86 -17.41
C CYS A 47 -8.90 -1.68 -16.41
N GLN A 48 -7.78 -2.37 -16.63
CA GLN A 48 -6.61 -2.30 -15.74
C GLN A 48 -5.61 -1.23 -16.21
N GLY A 49 -4.79 -0.76 -15.28
CA GLY A 49 -3.75 0.24 -15.56
C GLY A 49 -2.81 -0.22 -16.67
N ILE A 50 -2.26 0.73 -17.42
CA ILE A 50 -1.50 0.48 -18.67
C ILE A 50 -0.35 -0.54 -18.52
N ARG A 51 0.23 -0.67 -17.32
CA ARG A 51 1.28 -1.66 -17.01
C ARG A 51 0.79 -3.11 -17.15
N LEU A 52 -0.47 -3.38 -16.81
CA LEU A 52 -1.06 -4.72 -16.92
C LEU A 52 -1.39 -5.06 -18.37
N LYS A 53 -1.79 -4.05 -19.17
CA LYS A 53 -1.89 -4.21 -20.63
C LYS A 53 -0.52 -4.54 -21.23
N TYR A 54 0.54 -3.84 -20.87
CA TYR A 54 1.88 -4.15 -21.37
C TYR A 54 2.41 -5.52 -20.92
N ALA A 55 2.14 -5.92 -19.68
CA ALA A 55 2.47 -7.27 -19.20
C ALA A 55 1.74 -8.36 -20.00
N PHE A 56 0.47 -8.13 -20.35
CA PHE A 56 -0.28 -9.02 -21.24
C PHE A 56 0.37 -9.09 -22.64
N ILE A 57 0.74 -7.95 -23.22
CA ILE A 57 1.43 -7.92 -24.53
C ILE A 57 2.73 -8.73 -24.47
N GLN A 58 3.50 -8.60 -23.39
CA GLN A 58 4.73 -9.36 -23.19
C GLN A 58 4.49 -10.86 -23.08
N GLN A 59 3.43 -11.29 -22.38
CA GLN A 59 3.09 -12.70 -22.22
C GLN A 59 2.72 -13.37 -23.56
N TYR A 60 2.03 -12.64 -24.45
CA TYR A 60 1.54 -13.17 -25.73
C TYR A 60 2.40 -12.78 -26.94
N SER A 61 3.53 -12.08 -26.74
CA SER A 61 4.37 -11.60 -27.85
C SER A 61 5.01 -12.72 -28.68
N THR A 62 5.09 -13.93 -28.14
CA THR A 62 5.62 -15.11 -28.83
C THR A 62 4.60 -15.71 -29.81
N GLN A 63 3.31 -15.54 -29.54
CA GLN A 63 2.22 -16.12 -30.34
C GLN A 63 1.65 -15.12 -31.36
N TYR A 64 1.69 -13.82 -31.05
CA TYR A 64 1.09 -12.77 -31.88
C TYR A 64 2.04 -11.58 -32.05
N PRO A 65 1.99 -10.90 -33.20
CA PRO A 65 2.80 -9.71 -33.42
C PRO A 65 2.38 -8.59 -32.46
N VAL A 66 3.36 -7.95 -31.83
CA VAL A 66 3.16 -6.88 -30.84
C VAL A 66 2.26 -5.76 -31.35
N ARG A 67 2.37 -5.37 -32.63
CA ARG A 67 1.52 -4.34 -33.23
C ARG A 67 0.03 -4.69 -33.19
N ARG A 68 -0.32 -5.95 -33.51
CA ARG A 68 -1.69 -6.45 -33.44
C ARG A 68 -2.23 -6.44 -32.01
N LEU A 69 -1.39 -6.84 -31.04
CA LEU A 69 -1.77 -6.80 -29.62
C LEU A 69 -1.97 -5.37 -29.12
N CYS A 70 -1.13 -4.43 -29.56
CA CYS A 70 -1.26 -2.99 -29.27
C CYS A 70 -2.57 -2.41 -29.83
N GLU A 71 -2.93 -2.76 -31.08
CA GLU A 71 -4.19 -2.35 -31.71
C GLU A 71 -5.41 -2.90 -30.95
N VAL A 72 -5.39 -4.18 -30.58
CA VAL A 72 -6.50 -4.82 -29.84
C VAL A 72 -6.70 -4.21 -28.44
N LEU A 73 -5.62 -3.79 -27.79
CA LEU A 73 -5.66 -3.23 -26.43
C LEU A 73 -5.76 -1.70 -26.38
N ASP A 74 -5.78 -1.05 -27.54
CA ASP A 74 -5.77 0.40 -27.73
C ASP A 74 -4.59 1.07 -27.00
N VAL A 75 -3.37 0.63 -27.33
CA VAL A 75 -2.13 1.15 -26.72
C VAL A 75 -1.06 1.40 -27.79
N HIS A 76 -0.32 2.49 -27.66
CA HIS A 76 0.74 2.81 -28.61
C HIS A 76 1.99 1.91 -28.45
N ALA A 77 2.55 1.44 -29.57
CA ALA A 77 3.70 0.54 -29.57
C ALA A 77 4.97 1.16 -28.96
N SER A 78 5.19 2.47 -29.13
CA SER A 78 6.36 3.13 -28.51
C SER A 78 6.30 3.08 -26.99
N GLY A 79 5.11 3.15 -26.40
CA GLY A 79 4.89 3.02 -24.96
C GLY A 79 5.23 1.63 -24.44
N TYR A 80 4.88 0.59 -25.20
CA TYR A 80 5.27 -0.79 -24.88
C TYR A 80 6.78 -0.98 -24.87
N TYR A 81 7.48 -0.54 -25.91
CA TYR A 81 8.94 -0.68 -25.96
C TYR A 81 9.68 0.17 -24.92
N ALA A 82 9.15 1.35 -24.57
CA ALA A 82 9.67 2.16 -23.48
C ALA A 82 9.49 1.45 -22.13
N TRP A 83 8.30 0.92 -21.86
CA TRP A 83 8.02 0.13 -20.67
C TRP A 83 8.86 -1.16 -20.60
N ARG A 84 9.08 -1.84 -21.73
CA ARG A 84 9.90 -3.05 -21.79
C ARG A 84 11.35 -2.79 -21.37
N ARG A 85 11.89 -1.61 -21.68
CA ARG A 85 13.24 -1.20 -21.24
C ARG A 85 13.30 -0.90 -19.75
N ASN A 86 12.26 -0.28 -19.20
CA ASN A 86 12.19 -0.02 -17.76
C ASN A 86 10.78 -0.26 -17.23
N PRO A 87 10.48 -1.52 -16.83
CA PRO A 87 9.13 -1.87 -16.40
C PRO A 87 8.79 -1.32 -15.01
N HIS A 88 9.80 -0.93 -14.22
CA HIS A 88 9.67 -0.42 -12.85
C HIS A 88 9.91 1.08 -12.77
N SER A 89 9.02 1.81 -12.08
CA SER A 89 9.21 3.24 -11.87
C SER A 89 10.21 3.50 -10.74
N GLN A 90 10.79 4.71 -10.68
CA GLN A 90 11.65 5.13 -9.57
C GLN A 90 10.97 4.91 -8.20
N ARG A 91 9.68 5.24 -8.11
CA ARG A 91 8.85 5.01 -6.91
C ARG A 91 8.79 3.52 -6.53
N HIS A 92 8.81 2.61 -7.50
CA HIS A 92 8.85 1.18 -7.23
C HIS A 92 10.19 0.77 -6.61
N HIS A 93 11.32 1.31 -7.10
CA HIS A 93 12.63 1.05 -6.51
C HIS A 93 12.73 1.58 -5.08
N GLU A 94 12.24 2.80 -4.82
CA GLU A 94 12.15 3.33 -3.46
C GLU A 94 11.25 2.48 -2.56
N ASP A 95 10.10 2.02 -3.08
CA ASP A 95 9.20 1.14 -2.33
C ASP A 95 9.90 -0.19 -1.98
N GLN A 96 10.73 -0.75 -2.86
CA GLN A 96 11.55 -1.93 -2.53
C GLN A 96 12.61 -1.62 -1.47
N ARG A 97 13.32 -0.49 -1.59
CA ARG A 97 14.28 -0.04 -0.55
C ARG A 97 13.59 0.07 0.80
N LEU A 98 12.40 0.67 0.85
CA LEU A 98 11.66 0.85 2.10
C LEU A 98 11.15 -0.47 2.67
N LEU A 99 10.76 -1.43 1.81
CA LEU A 99 10.39 -2.78 2.24
C LEU A 99 11.56 -3.52 2.90
N VAL A 100 12.79 -3.29 2.46
CA VAL A 100 14.00 -3.85 3.10
C VAL A 100 14.15 -3.34 4.52
N LEU A 101 13.79 -2.08 4.80
CA LEU A 101 13.83 -1.50 6.16
C LEU A 101 12.65 -1.95 7.04
N VAL A 102 11.46 -2.09 6.46
CA VAL A 102 10.25 -2.52 7.18
C VAL A 102 10.38 -3.96 7.67
N LYS A 103 11.01 -4.84 6.89
CA LYS A 103 11.05 -6.29 7.16
C LYS A 103 11.75 -6.62 8.48
N PRO A 104 12.96 -6.09 8.79
CA PRO A 104 13.61 -6.28 10.08
C PRO A 104 12.76 -5.82 11.27
N SER A 105 12.26 -4.58 11.26
CA SER A 105 11.42 -4.04 12.36
C SER A 105 10.17 -4.91 12.60
N TRP A 106 9.54 -5.43 11.55
CA TRP A 106 8.40 -6.34 11.70
C TRP A 106 8.79 -7.72 12.24
N LEU A 107 9.96 -8.26 11.88
CA LEU A 107 10.42 -9.56 12.36
C LEU A 107 10.96 -9.49 13.79
N GLU A 108 11.71 -8.44 14.13
CA GLU A 108 12.30 -8.19 15.44
C GLU A 108 11.22 -8.03 16.52
N SER A 109 10.09 -7.43 16.15
CA SER A 109 8.90 -7.35 17.02
C SER A 109 8.09 -8.65 17.13
N GLY A 110 8.59 -9.78 16.60
CA GLY A 110 7.89 -11.06 16.62
C GLY A 110 6.57 -11.02 15.84
N ARG A 111 6.48 -10.17 14.80
CA ARG A 111 5.27 -9.94 13.98
C ARG A 111 4.09 -9.28 14.72
N VAL A 112 4.29 -8.84 15.96
CA VAL A 112 3.25 -8.16 16.76
C VAL A 112 2.98 -6.75 16.23
N TYR A 113 4.00 -6.09 15.66
CA TYR A 113 3.87 -4.70 15.23
C TYR A 113 3.02 -4.55 13.96
N GLY A 114 2.13 -3.56 14.00
CA GLY A 114 1.43 -3.07 12.82
C GLY A 114 2.12 -1.86 12.19
N TYR A 115 1.58 -1.41 11.06
CA TYR A 115 2.16 -0.31 10.28
C TYR A 115 2.37 1.00 11.04
N ARG A 116 1.62 1.24 12.12
CA ARG A 116 1.78 2.45 12.97
C ARG A 116 3.06 2.39 13.80
N LYS A 117 3.36 1.23 14.41
CA LYS A 117 4.56 1.04 15.23
C LYS A 117 5.81 0.98 14.35
N ILE A 118 5.73 0.24 13.26
CA ILE A 118 6.80 0.18 12.25
C ILE A 118 7.10 1.57 11.68
N HIS A 119 6.09 2.42 11.45
CA HIS A 119 6.32 3.80 11.00
C HIS A 119 7.10 4.62 12.02
N HIS A 120 6.84 4.41 13.32
CA HIS A 120 7.62 5.03 14.39
C HIS A 120 9.07 4.53 14.40
N ASP A 121 9.28 3.22 14.27
CA ASP A 121 10.61 2.62 14.21
C ASP A 121 11.41 3.17 13.01
N LEU A 122 10.79 3.23 11.83
CA LEU A 122 11.40 3.82 10.64
C LEU A 122 11.77 5.30 10.84
N ARG A 123 10.93 6.06 11.55
CA ARG A 123 11.22 7.46 11.87
C ARG A 123 12.39 7.58 12.85
N ALA A 124 12.50 6.68 13.82
CA ALA A 124 13.63 6.60 14.74
C ALA A 124 14.94 6.22 14.01
N SER A 125 14.85 5.39 12.97
CA SER A 125 15.97 5.08 12.07
C SER A 125 16.29 6.19 11.06
N GLY A 126 15.60 7.34 11.10
CA GLY A 126 15.86 8.50 10.24
C GLY A 126 15.16 8.50 8.87
N GLU A 127 14.27 7.55 8.59
CA GLU A 127 13.56 7.49 7.29
C GLU A 127 12.28 8.33 7.30
N SER A 128 12.19 9.31 6.40
CA SER A 128 11.05 10.22 6.27
C SER A 128 9.95 9.65 5.37
N CYS A 129 9.23 8.65 5.86
CA CYS A 129 8.12 8.03 5.12
C CYS A 129 6.75 8.35 5.72
N SER A 130 5.69 8.31 4.90
CA SER A 130 4.32 8.49 5.38
C SER A 130 3.75 7.19 5.95
N ARG A 131 2.98 7.29 7.04
CA ARG A 131 2.32 6.13 7.66
C ARG A 131 1.46 5.32 6.67
N HIS A 132 0.82 5.99 5.71
CA HIS A 132 -0.02 5.36 4.69
C HIS A 132 0.80 4.63 3.63
N ARG A 133 2.01 5.10 3.31
CA ARG A 133 2.96 4.40 2.43
C ARG A 133 3.37 3.08 3.05
N VAL A 134 3.76 3.08 4.33
CA VAL A 134 4.08 1.86 5.08
C VAL A 134 2.89 0.90 5.11
N ALA A 135 1.69 1.40 5.42
CA ALA A 135 0.47 0.58 5.42
C ALA A 135 0.21 -0.10 4.07
N ARG A 136 0.36 0.63 2.96
CA ARG A 136 0.20 0.08 1.60
C ARG A 136 1.21 -1.02 1.32
N LEU A 137 2.48 -0.78 1.66
CA LEU A 137 3.58 -1.72 1.41
C LEU A 137 3.41 -3.01 2.21
N MET A 138 3.08 -2.90 3.50
CA MET A 138 2.76 -4.06 4.33
C MET A 138 1.59 -4.86 3.76
N ARG A 139 0.49 -4.20 3.36
CA ARG A 139 -0.66 -4.86 2.74
C ARG A 139 -0.27 -5.59 1.45
N SER A 140 0.55 -4.99 0.59
CA SER A 140 0.99 -5.63 -0.66
C SER A 140 1.83 -6.89 -0.46
N ARG A 141 2.50 -7.01 0.70
CA ARG A 141 3.29 -8.20 1.07
C ARG A 141 2.53 -9.15 2.01
N GLY A 142 1.30 -8.83 2.37
CA GLY A 142 0.51 -9.61 3.33
C GLY A 142 1.02 -9.52 4.77
N TRP A 143 1.94 -8.60 5.08
CA TRP A 143 2.43 -8.40 6.44
C TRP A 143 1.35 -7.75 7.29
N ARG A 144 0.96 -8.44 8.35
CA ARG A 144 -0.08 -8.03 9.28
C ARG A 144 0.44 -8.19 10.70
N ALA A 145 -0.03 -7.32 11.58
CA ALA A 145 0.18 -7.47 13.01
C ALA A 145 -0.49 -8.77 13.45
N GLN A 146 0.30 -9.68 14.02
CA GLN A 146 -0.18 -10.87 14.69
C GLN A 146 -0.41 -10.50 16.16
N VAL A 147 -1.61 -10.00 16.46
CA VAL A 147 -2.01 -9.73 17.84
C VAL A 147 -2.52 -11.03 18.44
N GLY A 148 -1.78 -11.55 19.42
CA GLY A 148 -2.19 -12.70 20.20
C GLY A 148 -3.44 -12.38 21.02
N TYR A 149 -4.33 -13.36 21.08
CA TYR A 149 -5.63 -13.35 21.77
C TYR A 149 -6.66 -12.38 21.19
N ARG A 150 -7.71 -12.95 20.59
CA ARG A 150 -8.97 -12.24 20.35
C ARG A 150 -9.40 -11.66 21.70
N ARG A 151 -9.68 -10.36 21.75
CA ARG A 151 -10.24 -9.73 22.95
C ARG A 151 -11.44 -10.57 23.38
N ARG A 152 -11.35 -11.22 24.55
CA ARG A 152 -12.51 -11.94 25.09
C ARG A 152 -13.65 -10.92 25.18
N PRO A 153 -14.88 -11.28 24.77
CA PRO A 153 -16.02 -10.40 24.99
C PRO A 153 -15.97 -9.92 26.44
N GLY A 154 -16.03 -8.60 26.64
CA GLY A 154 -16.11 -8.05 27.99
C GLY A 154 -17.34 -8.63 28.66
N PHE A 155 -17.19 -9.12 29.89
CA PHE A 155 -18.33 -9.56 30.69
C PHE A 155 -19.07 -8.31 31.19
N TYR A 156 -20.07 -7.87 30.45
CA TYR A 156 -20.95 -6.76 30.84
C TYR A 156 -22.10 -7.31 31.68
N GLY A 157 -21.77 -7.86 32.85
CA GLY A 157 -22.75 -8.30 33.83
C GLY A 157 -23.19 -9.76 33.70
N GLY A 158 -23.41 -10.33 34.88
CA GLY A 158 -23.83 -11.70 35.18
C GLY A 158 -23.38 -12.03 36.61
N ALA A 159 -23.87 -13.14 37.15
CA ALA A 159 -23.56 -13.54 38.52
C ALA A 159 -22.03 -13.59 38.75
N PRO A 160 -21.54 -13.17 39.93
CA PRO A 160 -20.12 -13.27 40.25
C PRO A 160 -19.64 -14.71 40.01
N HIS A 161 -18.36 -14.82 39.66
CA HIS A 161 -17.64 -16.07 39.49
C HIS A 161 -18.12 -17.12 40.49
N ASN A 162 -18.38 -18.32 39.98
CA ASN A 162 -18.56 -19.51 40.78
C ASN A 162 -17.44 -19.59 41.82
N VAL A 163 -17.74 -19.20 43.05
CA VAL A 163 -16.85 -19.39 44.20
C VAL A 163 -16.63 -20.89 44.27
N ALA A 164 -15.39 -21.33 44.02
CA ALA A 164 -15.06 -22.74 44.17
C ALA A 164 -15.49 -23.17 45.57
N ALA A 165 -16.20 -24.29 45.67
CA ALA A 165 -16.62 -24.81 46.97
C ALA A 165 -15.38 -24.91 47.87
N ASN A 166 -15.50 -24.49 49.12
CA ASN A 166 -14.42 -24.62 50.10
C ASN A 166 -14.21 -26.10 50.42
N ILE A 167 -13.35 -26.78 49.66
CA ILE A 167 -13.10 -28.22 49.78
C ILE A 167 -12.23 -28.54 51.00
N LEU A 168 -11.54 -27.52 51.53
CA LEU A 168 -10.71 -27.57 52.73
C LEU A 168 -11.41 -26.77 53.82
N ASP A 169 -12.54 -27.30 54.31
CA ASP A 169 -13.41 -26.65 55.30
C ASP A 169 -12.75 -26.58 56.69
N LEU A 170 -11.59 -25.92 56.76
CA LEU A 170 -10.69 -25.84 57.91
C LEU A 170 -11.20 -24.89 59.00
N GLY A 171 -12.49 -24.51 58.96
CA GLY A 171 -13.15 -23.75 60.03
C GLY A 171 -12.47 -22.42 60.37
N ILE A 172 -11.73 -21.81 59.44
CA ILE A 172 -11.05 -20.54 59.69
C ILE A 172 -12.14 -19.49 59.94
N PRO A 173 -12.22 -18.86 61.13
CA PRO A 173 -13.25 -17.90 61.44
C PRO A 173 -13.10 -16.68 60.52
N VAL A 174 -14.11 -16.43 59.68
CA VAL A 174 -14.17 -15.25 58.82
C VAL A 174 -14.73 -14.10 59.66
N ASP A 175 -13.87 -13.19 60.09
CA ASP A 175 -14.26 -12.04 60.90
C ASP A 175 -15.21 -11.13 60.09
N ARG A 176 -16.42 -10.92 60.61
CA ARG A 176 -17.59 -10.40 59.85
C ARG A 176 -17.67 -8.88 59.78
N ASP A 177 -16.61 -8.16 60.08
CA ASP A 177 -16.70 -6.72 60.41
C ASP A 177 -16.21 -5.73 59.35
N HIS A 178 -16.47 -6.03 58.07
CA HIS A 178 -16.27 -5.07 56.97
C HIS A 178 -17.54 -4.89 56.13
N ARG A 179 -18.60 -4.32 56.72
CA ARG A 179 -19.74 -3.80 55.96
C ARG A 179 -19.32 -2.56 55.15
N PHE A 180 -18.90 -2.76 53.90
CA PHE A 180 -18.84 -1.70 52.90
C PHE A 180 -20.26 -1.16 52.67
N ARG A 181 -20.57 0.03 53.21
CA ARG A 181 -21.81 0.75 52.92
C ARG A 181 -21.77 1.25 51.47
N HIS A 182 -22.50 0.56 50.58
CA HIS A 182 -22.89 1.15 49.31
C HIS A 182 -23.83 2.34 49.60
N ARG A 183 -23.36 3.54 49.29
CA ARG A 183 -24.16 4.77 49.39
C ARG A 183 -24.82 4.98 48.03
N ASP A 184 -26.06 4.53 47.88
CA ASP A 184 -26.84 4.74 46.65
C ASP A 184 -27.07 6.24 46.44
N HIS A 185 -26.42 6.80 45.42
CA HIS A 185 -26.61 8.19 45.01
C HIS A 185 -27.64 8.22 43.87
N SER A 186 -28.93 8.10 44.21
CA SER A 186 -30.01 8.39 43.27
C SER A 186 -30.18 9.90 43.16
N VAL A 187 -29.51 10.52 42.19
CA VAL A 187 -29.76 11.92 41.79
C VAL A 187 -31.11 11.94 41.05
N ARG A 188 -32.17 12.40 41.73
CA ARG A 188 -33.43 12.72 41.07
C ARG A 188 -33.26 14.06 40.35
N TYR A 189 -33.31 14.07 39.02
CA TYR A 189 -33.59 15.28 38.25
C TYR A 189 -35.05 15.68 38.54
N ARG A 190 -35.26 16.90 39.02
CA ARG A 190 -36.57 17.53 39.15
C ARG A 190 -36.71 18.48 37.97
N ASP A 191 -37.54 18.11 36.99
CA ASP A 191 -38.11 19.05 36.04
C ASP A 191 -39.17 19.87 36.77
N GLN A 192 -38.97 21.20 36.83
CA GLN A 192 -39.98 22.27 36.85
C GLN A 192 -39.30 23.63 36.86
#